data_AF-A0A2D5XEM0-F1
#
_entry.id   AF-A0A2D5XEM0-F1
#
_cell.length_a   1.000
_cell.length_b   1.000
_cell.length_c   1.000
_cell.angle_alpha   90.00
_cell.angle_beta   90.00
_cell.angle_gamma   90.00
#
_symmetry.space_group_name_H-M   'P 1'
#
loop_
_entity.id
_entity.type
_entity.pdbx_description
1 polymer ?
#
loop_
_entity_poly.entity_id
_entity_poly.type
_entity_poly.pdbx_seq_one_letter_code
_entity_poly.pdbx_strand_id
1 'polypeptide(L)'
;MKNSFHYSITKKTILLGISGMLVLHLLTDALSFISPYIFIFKDTLYFSQLGAGHDALIPLFLEQIKNELFLEQFSLFFVYLLNTLGILILLLLPSFFWYIAFTKKKFHMSKSKASLIITSILVFFIAPIFKISSLTDKSILGVDIKTSMAQNILFNNFFQVLFFAFILYILIYLFQNQDKKHITYLIIFASVLFFTYYIYLFFTSQIIYYIDIIIALFATSRFILSAHFLIFFAINILFYIAGFIMFIDEIIKEKVYKKIS
;
A
#
# COMPACT_ATOMS: atom_id res chain seq x y z
N MET A 1 38.42 -10.26 -19.00
CA MET A 1 37.66 -9.07 -18.53
C MET A 1 36.25 -8.91 -19.12
N LYS A 2 35.88 -9.52 -20.26
CA LYS A 2 34.51 -9.44 -20.81
C LYS A 2 33.44 -10.24 -20.00
N ASN A 3 33.84 -11.32 -19.33
CA ASN A 3 32.90 -12.18 -18.58
C ASN A 3 32.42 -11.61 -17.24
N SER A 4 33.19 -10.72 -16.59
CA SER A 4 32.76 -10.09 -15.33
C SER A 4 31.69 -9.02 -15.54
N PHE A 5 31.71 -8.33 -16.68
CA PHE A 5 30.73 -7.29 -17.01
C PHE A 5 29.36 -7.88 -17.32
N HIS A 6 29.32 -8.98 -18.07
CA HIS A 6 28.06 -9.66 -18.38
C HIS A 6 27.40 -10.21 -17.12
N TYR A 7 28.18 -10.83 -16.23
CA TYR A 7 27.70 -11.40 -14.97
C TYR A 7 27.18 -10.34 -13.99
N SER A 8 27.78 -9.15 -13.95
CA SER A 8 27.30 -8.04 -13.12
C SER A 8 25.97 -7.45 -13.61
N ILE A 9 25.70 -7.47 -14.91
CA ILE A 9 24.43 -7.00 -15.47
C ILE A 9 23.32 -8.00 -15.15
N THR A 10 23.58 -9.31 -15.32
CA THR A 10 22.57 -10.35 -15.07
C THR A 10 22.16 -10.41 -13.59
N LYS A 11 23.11 -10.29 -12.66
CA LYS A 11 22.81 -10.27 -11.22
C LYS A 11 21.90 -9.10 -10.84
N LYS A 12 22.19 -7.88 -11.32
CA LYS A 12 21.36 -6.70 -11.03
C LYS A 12 19.94 -6.86 -11.58
N THR A 13 19.79 -7.43 -12.76
CA THR A 13 18.46 -7.67 -13.36
C THR A 13 17.66 -8.71 -12.58
N ILE A 14 18.28 -9.78 -12.09
CA ILE A 14 17.60 -10.80 -11.27
C ILE A 14 17.11 -10.20 -9.94
N LEU A 15 17.95 -9.43 -9.25
CA LEU A 15 17.58 -8.78 -7.98
C LEU A 15 16.41 -7.79 -8.16
N LEU A 16 16.42 -7.04 -9.27
CA LEU A 16 15.31 -6.16 -9.66
C LEU A 16 14.04 -6.95 -10.00
N GLY A 17 14.18 -8.13 -10.61
CA GLY A 17 13.06 -9.03 -10.88
C GLY A 17 12.41 -9.55 -9.60
N ILE A 18 13.19 -9.96 -8.60
CA ILE A 18 12.68 -10.46 -7.32
C ILE A 18 11.92 -9.36 -6.57
N SER A 19 12.53 -8.18 -6.42
CA SER A 19 11.83 -7.02 -5.82
C SER A 19 10.60 -6.59 -6.64
N GLY A 20 10.66 -6.72 -7.97
CA GLY A 20 9.54 -6.43 -8.87
C GLY A 20 8.36 -7.37 -8.69
N MET A 21 8.60 -8.66 -8.45
CA MET A 21 7.53 -9.62 -8.14
C MET A 21 6.83 -9.28 -6.81
N LEU A 22 7.60 -8.86 -5.79
CA LEU A 22 7.05 -8.44 -4.50
C LEU A 22 6.14 -7.21 -4.64
N VAL A 23 6.58 -6.25 -5.45
CA VAL A 23 5.84 -5.03 -5.78
C VAL A 23 4.61 -5.32 -6.64
N LEU A 24 4.72 -6.24 -7.61
CA LEU A 24 3.59 -6.65 -8.44
C LEU A 24 2.50 -7.31 -7.61
N HIS A 25 2.89 -8.10 -6.62
CA HIS A 25 1.97 -8.72 -5.69
C HIS A 25 1.15 -7.68 -4.88
N LEU A 26 1.80 -6.62 -4.38
CA LEU A 26 1.08 -5.48 -3.79
C LEU A 26 0.05 -4.88 -4.76
N LEU A 27 0.40 -4.73 -6.05
CA LEU A 27 -0.50 -4.18 -7.05
C LEU A 27 -1.68 -5.09 -7.37
N THR A 28 -1.46 -6.40 -7.45
CA THR A 28 -2.55 -7.35 -7.71
C THR A 28 -3.55 -7.35 -6.57
N ASP A 29 -3.07 -7.33 -5.32
CA ASP A 29 -3.93 -7.23 -4.14
C ASP A 29 -4.67 -5.88 -4.14
N ALA A 30 -3.95 -4.77 -4.32
CA ALA A 30 -4.54 -3.44 -4.41
C ALA A 30 -5.70 -3.37 -5.41
N LEU A 31 -5.52 -3.91 -6.61
CA LEU A 31 -6.56 -3.90 -7.64
C LEU A 31 -7.73 -4.82 -7.30
N SER A 32 -7.46 -6.00 -6.72
CA SER A 32 -8.51 -6.94 -6.30
C SER A 32 -9.37 -6.38 -5.16
N PHE A 33 -8.78 -5.63 -4.22
CA PHE A 33 -9.51 -5.08 -3.08
C PHE A 33 -10.12 -3.70 -3.34
N ILE A 34 -9.41 -2.80 -4.02
CA ILE A 34 -9.89 -1.41 -4.17
C ILE A 34 -10.88 -1.26 -5.31
N SER A 35 -10.69 -1.99 -6.41
CA SER A 35 -11.58 -1.84 -7.57
C SER A 35 -13.05 -2.14 -7.22
N PRO A 36 -13.40 -3.15 -6.39
CA PRO A 36 -14.79 -3.39 -6.00
C PRO A 36 -15.37 -2.29 -5.11
N TYR A 37 -14.57 -1.68 -4.22
CA TYR A 37 -15.02 -0.59 -3.35
C TYR A 37 -15.37 0.69 -4.10
N ILE A 38 -14.62 1.00 -5.16
CA ILE A 38 -14.79 2.23 -5.95
C ILE A 38 -15.89 2.05 -7.00
N PHE A 39 -15.95 0.90 -7.68
CA PHE A 39 -16.83 0.68 -8.82
C PHE A 39 -18.08 -0.17 -8.50
N ILE A 40 -18.28 -0.56 -7.24
CA ILE A 40 -19.44 -1.36 -6.78
C ILE A 40 -19.52 -2.72 -7.48
N PHE A 41 -18.38 -3.41 -7.64
CA PHE A 41 -18.37 -4.79 -8.13
C PHE A 41 -18.69 -5.75 -6.96
N LYS A 42 -19.98 -5.93 -6.65
CA LYS A 42 -20.42 -6.79 -5.52
C LYS A 42 -20.21 -8.30 -5.74
N ASP A 43 -20.03 -8.74 -6.99
CA ASP A 43 -20.03 -10.16 -7.36
C ASP A 43 -18.63 -10.77 -7.57
N THR A 44 -17.59 -10.20 -6.96
CA THR A 44 -16.30 -10.90 -6.95
C THR A 44 -16.36 -12.00 -5.88
N LEU A 45 -16.10 -13.25 -6.29
CA LEU A 45 -16.06 -14.48 -5.46
C LEU A 45 -15.31 -14.31 -4.12
N TYR A 46 -14.42 -13.34 -4.06
CA TYR A 46 -13.60 -12.98 -2.92
C TYR A 46 -14.39 -12.20 -1.85
N PHE A 47 -15.23 -11.24 -2.24
CA PHE A 47 -15.94 -10.35 -1.32
C PHE A 47 -17.06 -11.05 -0.54
N SER A 48 -17.68 -12.08 -1.11
CA SER A 48 -18.69 -12.88 -0.41
C SER A 48 -18.12 -13.68 0.76
N GLN A 49 -16.79 -13.90 0.78
CA GLN A 49 -16.10 -14.68 1.81
C GLN A 49 -15.52 -13.80 2.93
N LEU A 50 -15.31 -12.50 2.71
CA LEU A 50 -14.64 -11.60 3.66
C LEU A 50 -15.54 -11.11 4.81
N GLY A 51 -16.86 -11.21 4.68
CA GLY A 51 -17.81 -10.86 5.74
C GLY A 51 -18.05 -9.35 5.88
N ALA A 52 -18.16 -8.85 7.12
CA ALA A 52 -18.48 -7.44 7.40
C ALA A 52 -17.26 -6.51 7.30
N GLY A 53 -17.50 -5.26 6.90
CA GLY A 53 -16.45 -4.25 6.69
C GLY A 53 -15.93 -4.17 5.25
N HIS A 54 -16.72 -4.67 4.30
CA HIS A 54 -16.39 -4.70 2.87
C HIS A 54 -17.44 -3.95 2.03
N ASP A 55 -18.07 -2.94 2.63
CA ASP A 55 -19.09 -2.13 1.97
C ASP A 55 -18.47 -1.17 0.96
N ALA A 56 -19.17 -0.95 -0.15
CA ALA A 56 -18.76 0.04 -1.14
C ALA A 56 -18.77 1.46 -0.55
N LEU A 57 -17.87 2.32 -1.02
CA LEU A 57 -17.67 3.66 -0.44
C LEU A 57 -18.88 4.58 -0.64
N ILE A 58 -19.57 4.45 -1.77
CA ILE A 58 -20.72 5.30 -2.10
C ILE A 58 -21.88 5.10 -1.10
N PRO A 59 -22.34 3.86 -0.81
CA PRO A 59 -23.31 3.62 0.25
C PRO A 59 -22.88 4.17 1.61
N LEU A 60 -21.64 3.92 2.03
CA LEU A 60 -21.12 4.41 3.31
C LEU A 60 -21.15 5.94 3.39
N PHE A 61 -20.76 6.62 2.31
CA PHE A 61 -20.82 8.08 2.21
C PHE A 61 -22.27 8.59 2.30
N LEU A 62 -23.19 8.01 1.51
CA LEU A 62 -24.59 8.39 1.49
C LEU A 62 -25.28 8.20 2.86
N GLU A 63 -24.92 7.14 3.57
CA GLU A 63 -25.40 6.89 4.92
C GLU A 63 -24.87 7.95 5.91
N GLN A 64 -23.57 8.26 5.84
CA GLN A 64 -22.94 9.21 6.75
C GLN A 64 -23.45 10.65 6.56
N ILE A 65 -23.82 11.06 5.35
CA ILE A 65 -24.30 12.43 5.09
C ILE A 65 -25.79 12.65 5.41
N LYS A 66 -26.57 11.58 5.65
CA LYS A 66 -28.04 11.64 5.64
C LYS A 66 -28.64 12.66 6.61
N ASN A 67 -27.97 12.92 7.73
CA ASN A 67 -28.43 13.84 8.78
C ASN A 67 -27.46 15.01 9.01
N GLU A 68 -26.52 15.24 8.10
CA GLU A 68 -25.48 16.25 8.26
C GLU A 68 -25.86 17.56 7.56
N LEU A 69 -25.33 18.68 8.06
CA LEU A 69 -25.48 19.98 7.42
C LEU A 69 -24.69 20.05 6.11
N PHE A 70 -25.12 20.87 5.14
CA PHE A 70 -24.50 20.98 3.81
C PHE A 70 -22.97 21.12 3.85
N LEU A 71 -22.45 21.94 4.77
CA LEU A 71 -21.01 22.18 4.91
C LEU A 71 -20.25 20.92 5.40
N GLU A 72 -20.87 20.10 6.25
CA GLU A 72 -20.31 18.80 6.65
C GLU A 72 -20.41 17.78 5.52
N GLN A 73 -21.53 17.75 4.77
CA GLN A 73 -21.67 16.87 3.59
C GLN A 73 -20.60 17.17 2.54
N PHE A 74 -20.38 18.46 2.25
CA PHE A 74 -19.33 18.92 1.35
C PHE A 74 -17.94 18.52 1.84
N SER A 75 -17.68 18.70 3.15
CA SER A 75 -16.39 18.34 3.74
C SER A 75 -16.13 16.84 3.72
N LEU A 76 -17.15 16.03 4.05
CA LEU A 76 -17.11 14.58 3.98
C LEU A 76 -16.82 14.09 2.56
N PHE A 77 -17.43 14.70 1.54
CA PHE A 77 -17.15 14.34 0.15
C PHE A 77 -15.66 14.43 -0.17
N PHE A 78 -15.01 15.54 0.20
CA PHE A 78 -13.56 15.70 -0.01
C PHE A 78 -12.72 14.79 0.88
N VAL A 79 -13.15 14.49 2.11
CA VAL A 79 -12.47 13.54 2.98
C VAL A 79 -12.46 12.14 2.35
N TYR A 80 -13.60 11.68 1.82
CA TYR A 80 -13.69 10.40 1.10
C TYR A 80 -12.81 10.39 -0.15
N LEU A 81 -12.84 11.47 -0.94
CA LEU A 81 -12.02 11.60 -2.14
C LEU A 81 -10.52 11.56 -1.81
N LEU A 82 -10.08 12.35 -0.82
CA LEU A 82 -8.68 12.44 -0.42
C LEU A 82 -8.18 11.14 0.23
N ASN A 83 -9.02 10.44 0.99
CA ASN A 83 -8.72 9.10 1.50
C ASN A 83 -8.53 8.08 0.38
N THR A 84 -9.45 8.06 -0.59
CA THR A 84 -9.40 7.16 -1.75
C THR A 84 -8.14 7.41 -2.57
N LEU A 85 -7.80 8.68 -2.80
CA LEU A 85 -6.52 9.05 -3.42
C LEU A 85 -5.34 8.63 -2.54
N GLY A 86 -5.40 8.84 -1.24
CA GLY A 86 -4.35 8.51 -0.28
C GLY A 86 -3.99 7.02 -0.31
N ILE A 87 -4.98 6.13 -0.22
CA ILE A 87 -4.75 4.69 -0.27
C ILE A 87 -4.21 4.23 -1.63
N LEU A 88 -4.76 4.76 -2.73
CA LEU A 88 -4.27 4.45 -4.07
C LEU A 88 -2.81 4.87 -4.24
N ILE A 89 -2.46 6.07 -3.76
CA ILE A 89 -1.10 6.59 -3.79
C ILE A 89 -0.17 5.71 -2.95
N LEU A 90 -0.56 5.33 -1.74
CA LEU A 90 0.25 4.47 -0.87
C LEU A 90 0.52 3.09 -1.51
N LEU A 91 -0.45 2.53 -2.20
CA LEU A 91 -0.30 1.24 -2.90
C LEU A 91 0.50 1.35 -4.21
N LEU A 92 0.41 2.47 -4.92
CA LEU A 92 1.11 2.68 -6.19
C LEU A 92 2.55 3.20 -6.03
N LEU A 93 2.85 3.94 -4.96
CA LEU A 93 4.16 4.57 -4.76
C LEU A 93 5.33 3.57 -4.71
N PRO A 94 5.24 2.41 -4.03
CA PRO A 94 6.33 1.42 -4.03
C PRO A 94 6.65 0.96 -5.45
N SER A 95 5.61 0.71 -6.25
CA SER A 95 5.71 0.31 -7.65
C SER A 95 6.31 1.38 -8.54
N PHE A 96 5.88 2.62 -8.32
CA PHE A 96 6.43 3.77 -9.02
C PHE A 96 7.93 3.96 -8.72
N PHE A 97 8.36 3.88 -7.46
CA PHE A 97 9.76 4.02 -7.11
C PHE A 97 10.61 2.84 -7.58
N TRP A 98 10.09 1.61 -7.51
CA TRP A 98 10.73 0.44 -8.13
C TRP A 98 10.93 0.66 -9.63
N TYR A 99 9.91 1.14 -10.35
CA TYR A 99 10.00 1.41 -11.79
C TYR A 99 11.06 2.47 -12.12
N ILE A 100 11.16 3.54 -11.31
CA ILE A 100 12.22 4.55 -11.48
C ILE A 100 13.60 3.93 -11.25
N ALA A 101 13.76 3.13 -10.18
CA ALA A 101 15.01 2.44 -9.88
C ALA A 101 15.41 1.48 -11.01
N PHE A 102 14.44 0.76 -11.57
CA PHE A 102 14.60 -0.17 -12.70
C PHE A 102 15.01 0.56 -13.99
N THR A 103 14.23 1.56 -14.41
CA THR A 103 14.45 2.28 -15.67
C THR A 103 15.59 3.30 -15.60
N LYS A 104 16.09 3.59 -14.39
CA LYS A 104 17.11 4.61 -14.16
C LYS A 104 16.69 6.00 -14.68
N LYS A 105 15.41 6.31 -14.81
CA LYS A 105 14.95 7.66 -15.20
C LYS A 105 15.13 8.66 -14.06
N LYS A 106 15.26 9.94 -14.40
CA LYS A 106 15.20 11.02 -13.40
C LYS A 106 13.75 11.22 -12.97
N PHE A 107 13.53 11.43 -11.68
CA PHE A 107 12.21 11.67 -11.13
C PHE A 107 11.99 13.17 -10.98
N HIS A 108 11.02 13.71 -11.72
CA HIS A 108 10.57 15.08 -11.57
C HIS A 108 9.10 15.09 -11.17
N MET A 109 8.84 15.53 -9.94
CA MET A 109 7.49 15.78 -9.46
C MET A 109 7.18 17.27 -9.49
N SER A 110 6.00 17.61 -10.01
CA SER A 110 5.48 18.98 -9.94
C SER A 110 5.00 19.30 -8.53
N LYS A 111 4.95 20.60 -8.21
CA LYS A 111 4.63 21.05 -6.84
C LYS A 111 3.24 20.64 -6.39
N SER A 112 2.28 20.83 -7.29
CA SER A 112 0.89 20.44 -7.10
C SER A 112 0.74 18.93 -6.83
N LYS A 113 1.47 18.07 -7.55
CA LYS A 113 1.41 16.61 -7.36
C LYS A 113 1.96 16.19 -6.00
N ALA A 114 3.11 16.72 -5.59
CA ALA A 114 3.70 16.39 -4.29
C ALA A 114 2.80 16.87 -3.13
N SER A 115 2.26 18.08 -3.25
CA SER A 115 1.34 18.66 -2.26
C SER A 115 0.07 17.83 -2.13
N LEU A 116 -0.50 17.40 -3.26
CA LEU A 116 -1.67 16.53 -3.27
C LEU A 116 -1.36 15.17 -2.63
N ILE A 117 -0.23 14.54 -2.99
CA ILE A 117 0.19 13.25 -2.42
C ILE A 117 0.27 13.33 -0.89
N ILE A 118 1.01 14.30 -0.36
CA ILE A 118 1.22 14.40 1.08
C ILE A 118 -0.10 14.75 1.79
N THR A 119 -0.90 15.65 1.22
CA THR A 119 -2.19 16.04 1.81
C THR A 119 -3.16 14.85 1.84
N SER A 120 -3.27 14.08 0.75
CA SER A 120 -4.12 12.89 0.68
C SER A 120 -3.68 11.82 1.68
N ILE A 121 -2.36 11.57 1.82
CA ILE A 121 -1.82 10.63 2.81
C ILE A 121 -2.13 11.10 4.24
N LEU A 122 -2.00 12.40 4.52
CA LEU A 122 -2.28 12.92 5.86
C LEU A 122 -3.77 12.88 6.21
N VAL A 123 -4.66 13.22 5.26
CA VAL A 123 -6.11 13.07 5.46
C VAL A 123 -6.48 11.61 5.68
N PHE A 124 -5.84 10.67 4.97
CA PHE A 124 -6.02 9.24 5.19
C PHE A 124 -5.70 8.81 6.63
N PHE A 125 -4.69 9.39 7.27
CA PHE A 125 -4.37 9.08 8.67
C PHE A 125 -5.22 9.82 9.70
N ILE A 126 -5.69 11.03 9.39
CA ILE A 126 -6.48 11.86 10.31
C ILE A 126 -7.94 11.43 10.36
N ALA A 127 -8.49 11.09 9.19
CA ALA A 127 -9.89 10.72 9.00
C ALA A 127 -10.01 9.44 8.15
N PRO A 128 -9.48 8.29 8.61
CA PRO A 128 -9.43 7.07 7.82
C PRO A 128 -10.83 6.57 7.47
N ILE A 129 -11.01 6.18 6.20
CA ILE A 129 -12.15 5.37 5.74
C ILE A 129 -11.75 3.92 5.43
N PHE A 130 -10.44 3.64 5.37
CA PHE A 130 -9.92 2.29 5.16
C PHE A 130 -9.09 1.86 6.36
N LYS A 131 -9.23 0.60 6.73
CA LYS A 131 -8.39 -0.07 7.72
C LYS A 131 -7.67 -1.23 7.08
N ILE A 132 -6.35 -1.25 7.21
CA ILE A 132 -5.49 -2.29 6.66
C ILE A 132 -5.08 -3.22 7.79
N SER A 133 -5.41 -4.50 7.67
CA SER A 133 -5.11 -5.54 8.64
C SER A 133 -4.71 -6.84 7.96
N SER A 134 -4.12 -7.78 8.69
CA SER A 134 -3.91 -9.13 8.17
C SER A 134 -5.25 -9.86 8.06
N LEU A 135 -5.46 -10.66 7.00
CA LEU A 135 -6.59 -11.58 6.95
C LEU A 135 -6.46 -12.62 8.06
N THR A 136 -7.50 -12.74 8.87
CA THR A 136 -7.57 -13.69 10.01
C THR A 136 -8.30 -14.98 9.65
N ASP A 137 -9.02 -15.01 8.53
CA ASP A 137 -9.67 -16.23 8.04
C ASP A 137 -8.59 -17.23 7.60
N LYS A 138 -8.68 -18.47 8.09
CA LYS A 138 -7.72 -19.53 7.79
C LYS A 138 -7.79 -20.02 6.34
N SER A 139 -8.87 -19.69 5.63
CA SER A 139 -9.09 -20.12 4.25
C SER A 139 -8.45 -19.19 3.22
N ILE A 140 -8.15 -17.94 3.59
CA ILE A 140 -7.66 -16.91 2.67
C ILE A 140 -6.38 -16.29 3.20
N LEU A 141 -5.39 -16.19 2.30
CA LEU A 141 -4.11 -15.56 2.57
C LEU A 141 -4.12 -14.10 2.14
N GLY A 142 -3.58 -13.21 2.99
CA GLY A 142 -3.11 -11.91 2.56
C GLY A 142 -3.45 -10.74 3.48
N VAL A 143 -3.55 -9.57 2.87
CA VAL A 143 -3.86 -8.31 3.56
C VAL A 143 -5.30 -7.95 3.28
N ASP A 144 -6.02 -7.65 4.34
CA ASP A 144 -7.37 -7.17 4.30
C ASP A 144 -7.42 -5.64 4.30
N ILE A 145 -8.22 -5.07 3.42
CA ILE A 145 -8.51 -3.62 3.38
C ILE A 145 -9.99 -3.47 3.65
N LYS A 146 -10.36 -3.17 4.89
CA LYS A 146 -11.74 -2.93 5.31
C LYS A 146 -12.15 -1.49 5.09
N THR A 147 -13.40 -1.27 4.73
CA THR A 147 -14.01 0.06 4.67
C THR A 147 -14.82 0.35 5.93
N SER A 148 -14.88 1.62 6.30
CA SER A 148 -15.73 2.14 7.37
C SER A 148 -16.18 3.56 7.05
N MET A 149 -17.17 4.05 7.79
CA MET A 149 -17.45 5.50 7.82
C MET A 149 -16.18 6.26 8.24
N ALA A 150 -16.04 7.50 7.75
CA ALA A 150 -14.91 8.34 8.11
C ALA A 150 -14.91 8.60 9.62
N GLN A 151 -13.77 8.35 10.28
CA GLN A 151 -13.60 8.58 11.71
C GLN A 151 -12.64 9.74 11.94
N ASN A 152 -13.13 10.87 12.43
CA ASN A 152 -12.29 12.03 12.69
C ASN A 152 -11.55 11.87 14.04
N ILE A 153 -10.23 11.71 14.00
CA ILE A 153 -9.42 11.42 15.20
C ILE A 153 -8.99 12.71 15.92
N LEU A 154 -8.76 13.79 15.17
CA LEU A 154 -8.10 14.99 15.70
C LEU A 154 -9.01 16.21 15.85
N PHE A 155 -10.12 16.26 15.12
CA PHE A 155 -10.96 17.45 15.02
C PHE A 155 -12.41 17.18 15.44
N ASN A 156 -13.14 18.25 15.71
CA ASN A 156 -14.54 18.15 16.16
C ASN A 156 -15.51 17.93 14.99
N ASN A 157 -15.12 18.31 13.77
CA ASN A 157 -15.95 18.19 12.57
C ASN A 157 -15.10 18.01 11.31
N PHE A 158 -15.72 17.59 10.21
CA PHE A 158 -14.98 17.30 8.97
C PHE A 158 -14.60 18.57 8.22
N PHE A 159 -15.29 19.68 8.44
CA PHE A 159 -14.86 20.97 7.89
C PHE A 159 -13.48 21.39 8.38
N GLN A 160 -13.16 21.19 9.65
CA GLN A 160 -11.84 21.43 10.20
C GLN A 160 -10.78 20.52 9.54
N VAL A 161 -11.12 19.26 9.25
CA VAL A 161 -10.22 18.34 8.51
C VAL A 161 -9.95 18.89 7.10
N LEU A 162 -10.98 19.31 6.37
CA LEU A 162 -10.83 19.85 5.02
C LEU A 162 -10.06 21.17 5.02
N PHE A 163 -10.35 22.07 5.96
CA PHE A 163 -9.65 23.33 6.10
C PHE A 163 -8.17 23.11 6.44
N PHE A 164 -7.87 22.20 7.36
CA PHE A 164 -6.51 21.77 7.68
C PHE A 164 -5.81 21.20 6.44
N ALA A 165 -6.46 20.31 5.69
CA ALA A 165 -5.92 19.74 4.46
C ALA A 165 -5.61 20.82 3.42
N PHE A 166 -6.48 21.82 3.26
CA PHE A 166 -6.27 22.94 2.34
C PHE A 166 -5.08 23.82 2.75
N ILE A 167 -4.97 24.20 4.02
CA ILE A 167 -3.82 24.96 4.53
C ILE A 167 -2.53 24.18 4.30
N LEU A 168 -2.53 22.90 4.67
CA LEU A 168 -1.38 22.03 4.52
C LEU A 168 -0.95 21.88 3.06
N TYR A 169 -1.89 21.73 2.13
CA TYR A 169 -1.62 21.71 0.70
C TYR A 169 -0.88 22.97 0.25
N ILE A 170 -1.37 24.16 0.65
CA ILE A 170 -0.74 25.44 0.31
C ILE A 170 0.65 25.53 0.92
N LEU A 171 0.82 25.17 2.19
CA LEU A 171 2.10 25.21 2.88
C LEU A 171 3.15 24.33 2.18
N ILE A 172 2.79 23.10 1.83
CA ILE A 172 3.69 22.19 1.10
C ILE A 172 4.00 22.72 -0.29
N TYR A 173 3.00 23.26 -1.00
CA TYR A 173 3.17 23.83 -2.33
C TYR A 173 4.19 24.97 -2.33
N LEU A 174 4.10 25.87 -1.33
CA LEU A 174 5.02 26.98 -1.16
C LEU A 174 6.41 26.52 -0.70
N PHE A 175 6.48 25.61 0.28
CA PHE A 175 7.73 25.11 0.84
C PHE A 175 8.58 24.36 -0.19
N GLN A 176 7.95 23.68 -1.14
CA GLN A 176 8.66 22.96 -2.20
C GLN A 176 9.47 23.87 -3.14
N ASN A 177 9.22 25.19 -3.15
CA ASN A 177 10.09 26.15 -3.85
C ASN A 177 11.49 26.21 -3.25
N GLN A 178 11.57 26.07 -1.93
CA GLN A 178 12.80 26.18 -1.16
C GLN A 178 13.46 24.81 -1.02
N ASP A 179 12.64 23.76 -0.80
CA ASP A 179 13.17 22.44 -0.45
C ASP A 179 12.41 21.27 -1.11
N LYS A 180 12.62 21.12 -2.41
CA LYS A 180 12.07 20.00 -3.17
C LYS A 180 12.65 18.64 -2.73
N LYS A 181 13.88 18.61 -2.24
CA LYS A 181 14.62 17.39 -1.94
C LYS A 181 14.02 16.71 -0.70
N HIS A 182 13.81 17.46 0.38
CA HIS A 182 13.26 16.91 1.61
C HIS A 182 11.78 16.50 1.46
N ILE A 183 10.97 17.26 0.71
CA ILE A 183 9.59 16.85 0.37
C ILE A 183 9.56 15.52 -0.39
N THR A 184 10.49 15.33 -1.33
CA THR A 184 10.57 14.06 -2.07
C THR A 184 11.02 12.92 -1.16
N TYR A 185 11.95 13.17 -0.24
CA TYR A 185 12.37 12.17 0.76
C TYR A 185 11.24 11.76 1.69
N LEU A 186 10.40 12.71 2.11
CA LEU A 186 9.23 12.40 2.93
C LEU A 186 8.27 11.43 2.20
N ILE A 187 8.06 11.62 0.90
CA ILE A 187 7.19 10.75 0.09
C ILE A 187 7.81 9.36 -0.10
N ILE A 188 9.12 9.28 -0.36
CA ILE A 188 9.84 8.01 -0.43
C ILE A 188 9.77 7.28 0.91
N PHE A 189 10.00 7.99 2.01
CA PHE A 189 9.93 7.45 3.35
C PHE A 189 8.53 6.91 3.67
N ALA A 190 7.48 7.69 3.41
CA ALA A 190 6.10 7.26 3.60
C ALA A 190 5.77 6.00 2.79
N SER A 191 6.22 5.93 1.53
CA SER A 191 6.07 4.77 0.66
C SER A 191 6.76 3.52 1.22
N VAL A 192 8.02 3.65 1.64
CA VAL A 192 8.80 2.55 2.23
C VAL A 192 8.17 2.08 3.53
N LEU A 193 7.77 3.01 4.40
CA LEU A 193 7.12 2.72 5.68
C LEU A 193 5.82 1.93 5.44
N PHE A 194 4.96 2.42 4.54
CA PHE A 194 3.71 1.76 4.18
C PHE A 194 3.96 0.37 3.60
N PHE A 195 4.90 0.24 2.66
CA PHE A 195 5.21 -1.05 2.05
C PHE A 195 5.74 -2.06 3.06
N THR A 196 6.57 -1.60 4.01
CA THR A 196 7.07 -2.42 5.12
C THR A 196 5.91 -2.93 5.97
N TYR A 197 4.99 -2.05 6.34
CA TYR A 197 3.81 -2.41 7.12
C TYR A 197 2.91 -3.40 6.37
N TYR A 198 2.66 -3.17 5.08
CA TYR A 198 1.88 -4.06 4.25
C TYR A 198 2.52 -5.46 4.15
N ILE A 199 3.82 -5.55 3.85
CA ILE A 199 4.54 -6.82 3.77
C ILE A 199 4.51 -7.54 5.12
N TYR A 200 4.63 -6.82 6.23
CA TYR A 200 4.49 -7.40 7.57
C TYR A 200 3.12 -8.03 7.79
N LEU A 201 2.03 -7.34 7.43
CA LEU A 201 0.66 -7.87 7.56
C LEU A 201 0.46 -9.12 6.68
N PHE A 202 0.92 -9.06 5.42
CA PHE A 202 0.84 -10.18 4.51
C PHE A 202 1.60 -11.39 5.05
N PHE A 203 2.83 -11.17 5.48
CA PHE A 203 3.71 -12.21 5.99
C PHE A 203 3.16 -12.85 7.26
N THR A 204 2.52 -12.06 8.13
CA THR A 204 1.84 -12.56 9.33
C THR A 204 0.68 -13.50 8.96
N SER A 205 -0.20 -13.08 8.04
CA SER A 205 -1.29 -13.94 7.53
C SER A 205 -0.75 -15.23 6.93
N GLN A 206 0.35 -15.12 6.17
CA GLN A 206 1.02 -16.26 5.56
C GLN A 206 1.58 -17.26 6.59
N ILE A 207 2.28 -16.78 7.63
CA ILE A 207 2.80 -17.65 8.69
C ILE A 207 1.67 -18.44 9.33
N ILE A 208 0.56 -17.77 9.69
CA ILE A 208 -0.59 -18.40 10.36
C ILE A 208 -1.16 -19.53 9.48
N TYR A 209 -1.42 -19.24 8.21
CA TYR A 209 -1.96 -20.22 7.25
C TYR A 209 -1.07 -21.45 7.08
N TYR A 210 0.24 -21.23 6.81
CA TYR A 210 1.15 -22.36 6.57
C TYR A 210 1.33 -23.21 7.82
N ILE A 211 1.46 -22.58 9.00
CA ILE A 211 1.58 -23.33 10.27
C ILE A 211 0.34 -24.18 10.51
N ASP A 212 -0.86 -23.60 10.38
CA ASP A 212 -2.12 -24.31 10.63
C ASP A 212 -2.29 -25.51 9.68
N ILE A 213 -2.02 -25.32 8.39
CA ILE A 213 -2.12 -26.41 7.41
C ILE A 213 -1.07 -27.49 7.65
N ILE A 214 0.18 -27.12 7.92
CA ILE A 214 1.25 -28.08 8.18
C ILE A 214 0.92 -28.93 9.41
N ILE A 215 0.45 -28.31 10.51
CA ILE A 215 0.03 -29.03 11.72
C ILE A 215 -1.13 -29.98 11.41
N ALA A 216 -2.17 -29.51 10.70
CA ALA A 216 -3.32 -30.34 10.35
C ALA A 216 -2.96 -31.54 9.46
N LEU A 217 -2.03 -31.34 8.52
CA LEU A 217 -1.54 -32.41 7.64
C LEU A 217 -0.66 -33.42 8.39
N PHE A 218 0.18 -32.96 9.31
CA PHE A 218 0.92 -33.86 10.21
C PHE A 218 -0.02 -34.67 11.09
N ALA A 219 -1.04 -34.05 11.70
CA ALA A 219 -2.01 -34.72 12.55
C ALA A 219 -2.80 -35.80 11.80
N THR A 220 -3.05 -35.61 10.51
CA THR A 220 -3.72 -36.58 9.63
C THR A 220 -2.77 -37.55 8.93
N SER A 221 -1.49 -37.61 9.36
CA SER A 221 -0.45 -38.50 8.80
C SER A 221 -0.17 -38.31 7.30
N ARG A 222 -0.47 -37.12 6.75
CA ARG A 222 -0.22 -36.77 5.34
C ARG A 222 1.19 -36.18 5.17
N PHE A 223 2.22 -36.97 5.49
CA PHE A 223 3.61 -36.49 5.59
C PHE A 223 4.17 -35.90 4.30
N ILE A 224 3.87 -36.49 3.14
CA ILE A 224 4.37 -35.99 1.84
C ILE A 224 3.81 -34.59 1.56
N LEU A 225 2.51 -34.39 1.78
CA LEU A 225 1.87 -33.09 1.57
C LEU A 225 2.37 -32.06 2.59
N SER A 226 2.56 -32.46 3.85
CA SER A 226 3.14 -31.59 4.87
C SER A 226 4.56 -31.13 4.50
N ALA A 227 5.44 -32.04 4.07
CA ALA A 227 6.78 -31.70 3.60
C ALA A 227 6.75 -30.75 2.40
N HIS A 228 5.81 -30.95 1.46
CA HIS A 228 5.60 -30.04 0.34
C HIS A 228 5.25 -28.62 0.83
N PHE A 229 4.25 -28.46 1.71
CA PHE A 229 3.89 -27.16 2.27
C PHE A 229 5.04 -26.50 3.05
N LEU A 230 5.85 -27.28 3.76
CA LEU A 230 7.02 -26.77 4.49
C LEU A 230 8.09 -26.20 3.54
N ILE A 231 8.37 -26.88 2.42
CA ILE A 231 9.30 -26.39 1.40
C ILE A 231 8.77 -25.10 0.78
N PHE A 232 7.48 -25.06 0.41
CA PHE A 232 6.86 -23.85 -0.13
C PHE A 232 6.87 -22.69 0.86
N PHE A 233 6.63 -22.96 2.14
CA PHE A 233 6.73 -21.96 3.19
C PHE A 233 8.15 -21.39 3.28
N ALA A 234 9.18 -22.25 3.30
CA ALA A 234 10.57 -21.81 3.32
C ALA A 234 10.96 -20.96 2.09
N ILE A 235 10.53 -21.37 0.90
CA ILE A 235 10.74 -20.60 -0.34
C ILE A 235 10.09 -19.22 -0.24
N ASN A 236 8.86 -19.15 0.26
CA ASN A 236 8.17 -17.88 0.43
C ASN A 236 8.87 -16.98 1.44
N ILE A 237 9.29 -17.50 2.60
CA ILE A 237 10.07 -16.72 3.58
C ILE A 237 11.29 -16.09 2.92
N LEU A 238 12.05 -16.89 2.17
CA LEU A 238 13.22 -16.40 1.44
C LEU A 238 12.83 -15.34 0.41
N PHE A 239 11.76 -15.55 -0.36
CA PHE A 239 11.28 -14.61 -1.36
C PHE A 239 10.89 -13.26 -0.76
N TYR A 240 10.08 -13.22 0.31
CA TYR A 240 9.64 -11.98 0.95
C TYR A 240 10.79 -11.23 1.59
N ILE A 241 11.64 -11.91 2.38
CA ILE A 241 12.77 -11.27 3.06
C ILE A 241 13.78 -10.76 2.03
N ALA A 242 14.20 -11.61 1.09
CA ALA A 242 15.19 -11.23 0.09
C ALA A 242 14.65 -10.15 -0.85
N GLY A 243 13.41 -10.28 -1.32
CA GLY A 243 12.76 -9.29 -2.17
C GLY A 243 12.62 -7.93 -1.50
N PHE A 244 12.27 -7.90 -0.21
CA PHE A 244 12.16 -6.67 0.56
C PHE A 244 13.53 -6.01 0.76
N ILE A 245 14.55 -6.77 1.17
CA ILE A 245 15.92 -6.26 1.30
C ILE A 245 16.42 -5.68 -0.02
N MET A 246 16.18 -6.37 -1.14
CA MET A 246 16.56 -5.88 -2.48
C MET A 246 15.81 -4.62 -2.87
N PHE A 247 14.52 -4.52 -2.55
CA PHE A 247 13.73 -3.31 -2.77
C PHE A 247 14.33 -2.13 -2.00
N ILE A 248 14.58 -2.31 -0.69
CA ILE A 248 15.20 -1.28 0.16
C ILE A 248 16.58 -0.88 -0.38
N ASP A 249 17.40 -1.85 -0.78
CA ASP A 249 18.72 -1.58 -1.35
C ASP A 249 18.62 -0.74 -2.62
N GLU A 250 17.68 -1.03 -3.52
CA GLU A 250 17.52 -0.27 -4.76
C GLU A 250 16.93 1.13 -4.55
N ILE A 251 16.08 1.30 -3.54
CA ILE A 251 15.59 2.61 -3.14
C ILE A 251 16.71 3.42 -2.46
N ILE A 252 17.42 2.85 -1.48
CA ILE A 252 18.43 3.54 -0.66
C ILE A 252 19.74 3.76 -1.41
N LYS A 253 20.33 2.72 -2.04
CA LYS A 253 21.76 2.76 -2.37
C LYS A 253 22.13 3.82 -3.39
N GLU A 254 21.42 4.05 -4.51
CA GLU A 254 22.05 4.95 -5.50
C GLU A 254 21.26 5.50 -6.70
N LYS A 255 20.01 5.09 -6.98
CA LYS A 255 19.37 5.45 -8.28
C LYS A 255 18.25 6.48 -8.22
N VAL A 256 17.49 6.54 -7.12
CA VAL A 256 16.42 7.53 -6.93
C VAL A 256 16.98 8.77 -6.23
N TYR A 257 17.69 8.60 -5.12
CA TYR A 257 18.28 9.69 -4.31
C TYR A 257 19.18 10.65 -5.09
N LYS A 258 20.10 10.14 -5.93
CA LYS A 258 21.04 10.96 -6.73
C LYS A 258 20.41 11.64 -7.96
N LYS A 259 19.15 11.33 -8.29
CA LYS A 259 18.45 11.84 -9.49
C LYS A 259 17.32 12.81 -9.20
N ILE A 260 17.01 13.01 -7.91
CA ILE A 260 16.06 14.00 -7.43
C ILE A 260 16.71 15.38 -7.31
N SER A 261 18.05 15.42 -7.14
CA SER A 261 18.90 16.60 -7.37
C SER A 261 19.07 16.88 -8.86
#